data_AF-R1GY26-F1
#
_entry.id   AF-R1GY26-F1
#
_cell.length_a   1.000
_cell.length_b   1.000
_cell.length_c   1.000
_cell.angle_alpha   90.00
_cell.angle_beta   90.00
_cell.angle_gamma   90.00
#
_symmetry.space_group_name_H-M   'P 1'
#
loop_
_entity.id
_entity.type
_entity.pdbx_description
1 polymer ?
#
loop_
_entity_poly.entity_id
_entity_poly.type
_entity_poly.pdbx_seq_one_letter_code
_entity_poly.pdbx_strand_id
1 'polypeptide(L)'
;MIDNIPGLDLYDFTPTQQANIAKEITALFTEISFANATSKLSNGTYIGANATAASLDALPLSVLSLDNVPAYRLSVDCTPQTAEQFSIMQPYGEYHSVTQITVSWNETGTTALGLRQAMYPGTPSDISTGDGDDYSFVGFTYGGQTAYLGRLNRFNLTNDTAPSPYGAVHYAAFNMSMWGFSGTQSTMSSSGLSCSLYRETGSLNYVRSGDSNTSWTITNASFHADNRTRVPSLLYQWQTNLNYRAPSANNPGIGPALCSRGGGYYDNAFGDYALNFLYASGEVQRITYEVAASTANTTRNPAEFFYPLSGTGSEQHYRITPHKLYDPEGKAPARDEGA
;
A
#
# COMPACT_ATOMS: atom_id res chain seq x y z
N MET A 1 -15.22 6.12 33.09
CA MET A 1 -14.46 5.15 32.28
C MET A 1 -14.52 5.71 30.87
N ILE A 2 -13.45 6.38 30.45
CA ILE A 2 -13.37 6.99 29.12
C ILE A 2 -12.89 5.86 28.23
N ASP A 3 -13.82 5.24 27.50
CA ASP A 3 -13.50 4.14 26.60
C ASP A 3 -12.55 4.65 25.52
N ASN A 4 -11.47 3.91 25.36
CA ASN A 4 -10.44 4.11 24.37
C ASN A 4 -11.10 4.28 22.99
N ILE A 5 -10.90 5.43 22.37
CA ILE A 5 -10.86 5.51 20.91
C ILE A 5 -9.89 4.41 20.47
N PRO A 6 -10.20 3.55 19.48
CA PRO A 6 -9.23 2.63 18.92
C PRO A 6 -8.10 3.45 18.28
N GLY A 7 -7.15 3.85 19.11
CA GLY A 7 -5.98 4.60 18.72
C GLY A 7 -5.16 3.75 17.79
N LEU A 8 -4.28 4.41 17.03
CA LEU A 8 -3.08 3.76 16.56
C LEU A 8 -2.21 3.39 17.76
N ASP A 9 -2.60 2.35 18.50
CA ASP A 9 -1.78 1.73 19.53
C ASP A 9 -0.62 0.94 18.91
N LEU A 10 -0.56 0.91 17.57
CA LEU A 10 0.63 0.52 16.84
C LEU A 10 1.72 1.58 17.08
N TYR A 11 2.64 1.27 17.99
CA TYR A 11 3.84 2.05 18.32
C TYR A 11 3.68 3.28 19.22
N ASP A 12 2.55 3.40 19.95
CA ASP A 12 2.32 4.44 20.98
C ASP A 12 2.65 5.87 20.48
N PHE A 13 2.17 6.19 19.28
CA PHE A 13 2.43 7.46 18.64
C PHE A 13 1.78 8.62 19.40
N THR A 14 2.54 9.70 19.61
CA THR A 14 2.00 10.98 20.10
C THR A 14 0.94 11.54 19.14
N PRO A 15 0.02 12.39 19.62
CA PRO A 15 -1.01 13.00 18.75
C PRO A 15 -0.44 13.69 17.51
N THR A 16 0.72 14.37 17.63
CA THR A 16 1.40 15.00 16.50
C THR A 16 1.89 13.98 15.47
N GLN A 17 2.42 12.84 15.93
CA GLN A 17 2.84 11.75 15.03
C GLN A 17 1.63 11.11 14.33
N GLN A 18 0.55 10.85 15.06
CA GLN A 18 -0.68 10.33 14.49
C GLN A 18 -1.25 11.27 13.41
N ALA A 19 -1.25 12.58 13.68
CA ALA A 19 -1.67 13.60 12.71
C ALA A 19 -0.79 13.60 11.45
N ASN A 20 0.53 13.48 11.60
CA ASN A 20 1.44 13.38 10.47
C ASN A 20 1.19 12.12 9.64
N ILE A 21 1.03 10.96 10.27
CA ILE A 21 0.72 9.73 9.53
C ILE A 21 -0.63 9.86 8.82
N ALA A 22 -1.67 10.36 9.50
CA ALA A 22 -2.99 10.55 8.90
C ALA A 22 -2.96 11.48 7.68
N LYS A 23 -2.17 12.57 7.75
CA LYS A 23 -1.95 13.50 6.64
C LYS A 23 -1.31 12.79 5.44
N GLU A 24 -0.22 12.06 5.66
CA GLU A 24 0.49 11.35 4.58
C GLU A 24 -0.38 10.25 3.95
N ILE A 25 -1.15 9.50 4.74
CA ILE A 25 -2.06 8.48 4.21
C ILE A 25 -3.22 9.10 3.44
N THR A 26 -3.75 10.24 3.91
CA THR A 26 -4.80 10.96 3.17
C THR A 26 -4.27 11.49 1.84
N ALA A 27 -3.03 11.98 1.81
CA ALA A 27 -2.37 12.40 0.58
C ALA A 27 -2.15 11.21 -0.38
N LEU A 28 -1.68 10.07 0.14
CA LEU A 28 -1.53 8.82 -0.61
C LEU A 28 -2.84 8.38 -1.28
N PHE A 29 -3.94 8.28 -0.52
CA PHE A 29 -5.23 7.89 -1.11
C PHE A 29 -5.74 8.91 -2.12
N THR A 30 -5.47 10.20 -1.89
CA THR A 30 -5.78 11.24 -2.86
C THR A 30 -5.00 11.04 -4.16
N GLU A 31 -3.69 10.76 -4.10
CA GLU A 31 -2.88 10.45 -5.30
C GLU A 31 -3.44 9.22 -6.04
N ILE A 32 -3.69 8.12 -5.33
CA ILE A 32 -4.22 6.88 -5.92
C ILE A 32 -5.61 7.12 -6.55
N SER A 33 -6.42 8.00 -5.97
CA SER A 33 -7.74 8.34 -6.53
C SER A 33 -7.67 8.99 -7.92
N PHE A 34 -6.52 9.56 -8.31
CA PHE A 34 -6.32 10.18 -9.62
C PHE A 34 -5.38 9.38 -10.54
N ALA A 35 -4.52 8.52 -10.00
CA ALA A 35 -3.56 7.73 -10.77
C ALA A 35 -3.40 6.32 -10.20
N ASN A 36 -3.51 5.31 -11.06
CA ASN A 36 -3.24 3.91 -10.69
C ASN A 36 -1.77 3.74 -10.24
N ALA A 37 -1.55 2.94 -9.20
CA ALA A 37 -0.25 2.64 -8.62
C ALA A 37 0.65 1.73 -9.47
N THR A 38 0.20 1.22 -10.61
CA THR A 38 0.95 0.25 -11.43
C THR A 38 2.37 0.73 -11.78
N SER A 39 2.56 2.02 -12.09
CA SER A 39 3.88 2.60 -12.39
C SER A 39 4.78 2.77 -11.17
N LYS A 40 4.22 2.66 -9.96
CA LYS A 40 4.93 2.72 -8.67
C LYS A 40 5.34 1.33 -8.17
N LEU A 41 4.90 0.27 -8.85
CA LEU A 41 5.20 -1.12 -8.51
C LEU A 41 6.27 -1.68 -9.44
N SER A 42 7.12 -2.56 -8.91
CA SER A 42 8.13 -3.29 -9.70
C SER A 42 7.59 -4.68 -10.03
N ASN A 43 7.20 -4.92 -11.28
CA ASN A 43 6.61 -6.18 -11.75
C ASN A 43 5.42 -6.64 -10.90
N GLY A 44 4.52 -5.71 -10.53
CA GLY A 44 3.35 -6.02 -9.70
C GLY A 44 3.66 -6.28 -8.21
N THR A 45 4.87 -5.96 -7.77
CA THR A 45 5.29 -6.06 -6.35
C THR A 45 5.68 -4.70 -5.80
N TYR A 46 5.44 -4.49 -4.50
CA TYR A 46 5.93 -3.32 -3.79
C TYR A 46 7.30 -3.63 -3.20
N ILE A 47 8.26 -2.72 -3.36
CA ILE A 47 9.61 -2.85 -2.80
C ILE A 47 9.78 -1.76 -1.75
N GLY A 48 10.06 -2.18 -0.51
CA GLY A 48 10.35 -1.29 0.61
C GLY A 48 11.75 -1.53 1.16
N ALA A 49 12.39 -0.47 1.64
CA ALA A 49 13.66 -0.53 2.34
C ALA A 49 13.43 -0.56 3.86
N ASN A 50 14.28 -1.28 4.60
CA ASN A 50 14.36 -1.14 6.06
C ASN A 50 15.36 -0.02 6.43
N ALA A 51 15.22 1.12 5.76
CA ALA A 51 15.99 2.34 6.01
C ALA A 51 15.06 3.53 5.77
N THR A 52 15.15 4.55 6.61
CA THR A 52 14.39 5.78 6.44
C THR A 52 15.03 6.68 5.39
N ALA A 53 14.22 7.49 4.71
CA ALA A 53 14.73 8.56 3.84
C ALA A 53 15.74 9.44 4.59
N ALA A 54 15.42 9.83 5.82
CA ALA A 54 16.33 10.60 6.67
C ALA A 54 17.67 9.90 6.95
N SER A 55 17.68 8.57 7.15
CA SER A 55 18.92 7.82 7.37
C SER A 55 19.78 7.73 6.11
N LEU A 56 19.15 7.62 4.94
CA LEU A 56 19.84 7.60 3.65
C LEU A 56 20.38 9.00 3.28
N ASP A 57 19.64 10.06 3.60
CA ASP A 57 20.03 11.45 3.36
C ASP A 57 21.13 11.94 4.32
N ALA A 58 21.23 11.34 5.52
CA ALA A 58 22.28 11.66 6.49
C ALA A 58 23.67 11.15 6.08
N LEU A 59 23.77 10.28 5.06
CA LEU A 59 25.04 9.74 4.60
C LEU A 59 25.89 10.81 3.91
N PRO A 60 27.20 10.95 4.26
CA PRO A 60 28.08 11.96 3.69
C PRO A 60 28.10 11.89 2.16
N LEU A 61 28.10 13.03 1.45
CA LEU A 61 28.04 13.14 -0.02
C LEU A 61 29.14 12.35 -0.79
N SER A 62 30.19 11.89 -0.10
CA SER A 62 31.22 10.99 -0.63
C SER A 62 30.77 9.51 -0.82
N VAL A 63 29.71 9.05 -0.15
CA VAL A 63 29.18 7.68 -0.27
C VAL A 63 28.31 7.50 -1.52
N LEU A 64 28.88 7.06 -2.65
CA LEU A 64 28.15 7.01 -3.92
C LEU A 64 27.30 5.75 -4.13
N SER A 65 27.55 4.69 -3.37
CA SER A 65 26.83 3.43 -3.46
C SER A 65 26.62 2.79 -2.10
N LEU A 66 25.52 2.06 -1.96
CA LEU A 66 25.21 1.22 -0.82
C LEU A 66 24.88 -0.17 -1.35
N ASP A 67 25.52 -1.19 -0.81
CA ASP A 67 25.26 -2.57 -1.18
C ASP A 67 24.61 -3.32 -0.02
N ASN A 68 23.72 -4.26 -0.36
CA ASN A 68 23.04 -5.14 0.59
C ASN A 68 22.24 -4.42 1.68
N VAL A 69 21.60 -3.29 1.35
CA VAL A 69 20.69 -2.60 2.27
C VAL A 69 19.48 -3.50 2.52
N PRO A 70 19.16 -3.86 3.78
CA PRO A 70 18.04 -4.75 4.07
C PRO A 70 16.72 -4.17 3.57
N ALA A 71 15.91 -5.04 2.98
CA ALA A 71 14.69 -4.65 2.31
C ALA A 71 13.64 -5.75 2.39
N TYR A 72 12.45 -5.41 1.90
CA TYR A 72 11.35 -6.34 1.77
C TYR A 72 10.59 -6.12 0.47
N ARG A 73 10.01 -7.20 -0.02
CA ARG A 73 9.07 -7.20 -1.14
C ARG A 73 7.70 -7.60 -0.62
N LEU A 74 6.67 -6.83 -0.96
CA LEU A 74 5.29 -7.22 -0.76
C LEU A 74 4.67 -7.66 -2.09
N SER A 75 3.93 -8.74 -2.03
CA SER A 75 3.07 -9.23 -3.11
C SER A 75 1.64 -9.37 -2.59
N VAL A 76 0.67 -9.22 -3.49
CA VAL A 76 -0.72 -9.52 -3.20
C VAL A 76 -1.12 -10.81 -3.90
N ASP A 77 -1.80 -11.69 -3.18
CA ASP A 77 -2.45 -12.87 -3.75
C ASP A 77 -3.95 -12.73 -3.54
N CYS A 78 -4.71 -12.86 -4.63
CA CYS A 78 -6.14 -12.65 -4.62
C CYS A 78 -6.86 -13.84 -5.24
N THR A 79 -8.04 -14.13 -4.72
CA THR A 79 -8.95 -15.14 -5.25
C THR A 79 -10.35 -14.53 -5.42
N PRO A 80 -11.04 -14.76 -6.55
CA PRO A 80 -12.44 -14.39 -6.69
C PRO A 80 -13.26 -15.08 -5.60
N GLN A 81 -14.05 -14.29 -4.89
CA GLN A 81 -14.86 -14.81 -3.80
C GLN A 81 -16.26 -14.24 -3.87
N THR A 82 -17.23 -15.14 -3.96
CA THR A 82 -18.65 -14.79 -3.88
C THR A 82 -19.07 -14.75 -2.43
N ALA A 83 -19.75 -13.67 -2.05
CA ALA A 83 -20.38 -13.55 -0.75
C ALA A 83 -21.53 -14.56 -0.62
N GLU A 84 -21.61 -15.23 0.53
CA GLU A 84 -22.79 -16.04 0.88
C GLU A 84 -23.76 -15.24 1.75
N GLN A 85 -23.23 -14.33 2.57
CA GLN A 85 -24.01 -13.38 3.35
C GLN A 85 -23.45 -11.97 3.19
N PHE A 86 -24.38 -11.02 3.20
CA PHE A 86 -24.08 -9.61 3.07
C PHE A 86 -25.06 -8.80 3.92
N SER A 87 -24.56 -7.80 4.64
CA SER A 87 -25.40 -6.91 5.44
C SER A 87 -24.78 -5.53 5.56
N ILE A 88 -25.64 -4.51 5.66
CA ILE A 88 -25.25 -3.13 5.94
C ILE A 88 -25.98 -2.70 7.21
N MET A 89 -25.25 -2.22 8.20
CA MET A 89 -25.83 -1.80 9.48
C MET A 89 -25.13 -0.57 10.06
N GLN A 90 -25.82 0.16 10.93
CA GLN A 90 -25.22 1.21 11.77
C GLN A 90 -25.09 0.69 13.20
N PRO A 91 -23.94 0.11 13.58
CA PRO A 91 -23.79 -0.58 14.87
C PRO A 91 -23.96 0.34 16.08
N TYR A 92 -23.73 1.64 15.91
CA TYR A 92 -23.79 2.64 16.98
C TYR A 92 -25.02 3.56 16.89
N GLY A 93 -26.00 3.21 16.05
CA GLY A 93 -27.19 4.03 15.81
C GLY A 93 -26.94 5.27 14.94
N GLU A 94 -28.02 6.00 14.65
CA GLU A 94 -28.04 7.13 13.72
C GLU A 94 -27.10 8.28 14.14
N TYR A 95 -26.90 8.47 15.45
CA TYR A 95 -26.10 9.58 16.00
C TYR A 95 -24.59 9.42 15.84
N HIS A 96 -24.10 8.21 15.61
CA HIS A 96 -22.67 7.93 15.53
C HIS A 96 -22.14 7.88 14.11
N SER A 97 -22.99 8.05 13.09
CA SER A 97 -22.62 8.16 11.67
C SER A 97 -21.49 7.22 11.25
N VAL A 98 -21.54 5.96 11.68
CA VAL A 98 -20.66 4.90 11.20
C VAL A 98 -21.54 3.82 10.61
N THR A 99 -21.29 3.51 9.35
CA THR A 99 -21.94 2.40 8.68
C THR A 99 -20.93 1.28 8.50
N GLN A 100 -21.39 0.07 8.72
CA GLN A 100 -20.63 -1.14 8.59
C GLN A 100 -21.22 -2.00 7.50
N ILE A 101 -20.39 -2.33 6.52
CA ILE A 101 -20.66 -3.38 5.56
C ILE A 101 -20.00 -4.65 6.08
N THR A 102 -20.79 -5.72 6.14
CA THR A 102 -20.30 -7.05 6.51
C THR A 102 -20.52 -7.98 5.34
N VAL A 103 -19.47 -8.73 5.00
CA VAL A 103 -19.49 -9.78 3.99
C VAL A 103 -18.92 -11.05 4.61
N SER A 104 -19.53 -12.20 4.31
CA SER A 104 -19.02 -13.48 4.77
C SER A 104 -19.33 -14.62 3.81
N TRP A 105 -18.54 -15.68 3.92
CA TRP A 105 -18.65 -16.93 3.17
C TRP A 105 -18.03 -18.06 3.98
N ASN A 106 -18.35 -19.31 3.64
CA ASN A 106 -17.69 -20.48 4.22
C ASN A 106 -16.23 -20.55 3.80
N GLU A 107 -15.31 -20.49 4.77
CA GLU A 107 -13.90 -20.72 4.47
C GLU A 107 -13.62 -22.21 4.33
N THR A 108 -12.99 -22.61 3.24
CA THR A 108 -12.60 -23.99 2.96
C THR A 108 -11.87 -24.61 4.15
N GLY A 109 -12.41 -25.71 4.68
CA GLY A 109 -11.83 -26.43 5.83
C GLY A 109 -12.28 -25.92 7.19
N THR A 110 -13.22 -24.97 7.25
CA THR A 110 -13.83 -24.51 8.51
C THR A 110 -15.36 -24.52 8.42
N THR A 111 -16.03 -24.67 9.57
CA THR A 111 -17.50 -24.54 9.69
C THR A 111 -17.92 -23.12 10.07
N ALA A 112 -16.97 -22.19 10.19
CA ALA A 112 -17.23 -20.81 10.58
C ALA A 112 -17.28 -19.91 9.35
N LEU A 113 -18.21 -18.96 9.34
CA LEU A 113 -18.25 -17.94 8.30
C LEU A 113 -17.07 -16.99 8.49
N GLY A 114 -16.25 -16.88 7.45
CA GLY A 114 -15.14 -15.95 7.38
C GLY A 114 -15.66 -14.52 7.26
N LEU A 115 -15.83 -13.84 8.38
CA LEU A 115 -16.33 -12.47 8.44
C LEU A 115 -15.29 -11.46 7.94
N ARG A 116 -15.69 -10.55 7.04
CA ARG A 116 -14.92 -9.36 6.69
C ARG A 116 -15.81 -8.13 6.86
N GLN A 117 -15.24 -7.09 7.45
CA GLN A 117 -15.97 -5.89 7.82
C GLN A 117 -15.29 -4.67 7.23
N ALA A 118 -16.09 -3.84 6.58
CA ALA A 118 -15.70 -2.51 6.16
C ALA A 118 -16.50 -1.52 6.99
N MET A 119 -15.82 -0.65 7.73
CA MET A 119 -16.47 0.43 8.48
C MET A 119 -16.11 1.75 7.83
N TYR A 120 -17.09 2.62 7.64
CA TYR A 120 -16.85 3.96 7.11
C TYR A 120 -17.74 4.99 7.82
N PRO A 121 -17.29 6.24 7.85
CA PRO A 121 -18.07 7.38 8.35
C PRO A 121 -19.25 7.71 7.41
N GLY A 122 -20.46 7.57 7.91
CA GLY A 122 -21.68 7.97 7.23
C GLY A 122 -22.87 7.10 7.60
N THR A 123 -23.86 7.18 6.73
CA THR A 123 -25.15 6.50 6.80
C THR A 123 -25.25 5.44 5.71
N PRO A 124 -26.15 4.45 5.84
CA PRO A 124 -26.47 3.53 4.76
C PRO A 124 -26.94 4.27 3.50
N SER A 125 -27.53 5.46 3.64
CA SER A 125 -27.90 6.29 2.50
C SER A 125 -26.72 6.76 1.66
N ASP A 126 -25.50 6.87 2.22
CA ASP A 126 -24.32 7.22 1.41
C ASP A 126 -24.02 6.14 0.34
N ILE A 127 -24.27 4.85 0.64
CA ILE A 127 -24.18 3.75 -0.35
C ILE A 127 -25.32 3.83 -1.36
N SER A 128 -26.48 4.31 -0.92
CA SER A 128 -27.68 4.39 -1.75
C SER A 128 -27.60 5.53 -2.78
N THR A 129 -26.81 6.57 -2.55
CA THR A 129 -26.81 7.77 -3.42
C THR A 129 -25.53 8.01 -4.19
N GLY A 130 -24.44 7.29 -3.91
CA GLY A 130 -23.11 7.67 -4.40
C GLY A 130 -22.69 7.04 -5.73
N ASP A 131 -22.07 7.86 -6.57
CA ASP A 131 -21.38 7.55 -7.85
C ASP A 131 -22.14 6.68 -8.85
N GLY A 132 -23.47 6.73 -8.80
CA GLY A 132 -24.35 6.04 -9.74
C GLY A 132 -24.77 4.66 -9.21
N ASP A 133 -24.34 3.61 -9.92
CA ASP A 133 -24.90 2.27 -9.75
C ASP A 133 -23.95 1.32 -9.02
N ASP A 134 -22.77 1.81 -8.63
CA ASP A 134 -21.67 1.02 -8.08
C ASP A 134 -21.01 1.66 -6.85
N TYR A 135 -20.71 0.85 -5.84
CA TYR A 135 -20.04 1.25 -4.60
C TYR A 135 -18.86 0.32 -4.29
N SER A 136 -17.65 0.87 -4.18
CA SER A 136 -16.45 0.08 -3.88
C SER A 136 -16.06 0.17 -2.40
N PHE A 137 -15.67 -0.96 -1.81
CA PHE A 137 -15.30 -1.05 -0.39
C PHE A 137 -14.21 -2.08 -0.13
N VAL A 138 -13.48 -1.88 0.96
CA VAL A 138 -12.51 -2.86 1.46
C VAL A 138 -12.97 -3.36 2.81
N GLY A 139 -13.30 -4.65 2.90
CA GLY A 139 -13.59 -5.30 4.17
C GLY A 139 -12.38 -6.07 4.67
N PHE A 140 -12.09 -6.05 5.97
CA PHE A 140 -10.96 -6.80 6.53
C PHE A 140 -11.43 -7.87 7.50
N THR A 141 -10.67 -8.96 7.60
CA THR A 141 -10.75 -9.85 8.76
C THR A 141 -10.25 -9.14 10.00
N TYR A 142 -10.61 -9.65 11.18
CA TYR A 142 -9.96 -9.21 12.42
C TYR A 142 -8.43 -9.31 12.30
N GLY A 143 -7.73 -8.24 12.68
CA GLY A 143 -6.28 -8.14 12.55
C GLY A 143 -5.74 -7.90 11.14
N GLY A 144 -6.59 -7.68 10.12
CA GLY A 144 -6.16 -7.24 8.79
C GLY A 144 -5.44 -8.28 7.92
N GLN A 145 -5.54 -9.57 8.25
CA GLN A 145 -4.86 -10.67 7.54
C GLN A 145 -5.38 -10.90 6.12
N THR A 146 -6.69 -10.78 5.92
CA THR A 146 -7.33 -10.84 4.61
C THR A 146 -8.10 -9.54 4.38
N ALA A 147 -8.06 -9.03 3.15
CA ALA A 147 -8.92 -7.97 2.67
C ALA A 147 -9.89 -8.53 1.61
N TYR A 148 -11.15 -8.14 1.68
CA TYR A 148 -12.14 -8.33 0.62
C TYR A 148 -12.27 -7.01 -0.13
N LEU A 149 -11.79 -6.99 -1.38
CA LEU A 149 -11.92 -5.86 -2.29
C LEU A 149 -13.25 -5.99 -3.02
N GLY A 150 -14.26 -5.34 -2.48
CA GLY A 150 -15.66 -5.52 -2.85
C GLY A 150 -16.22 -4.39 -3.68
N ARG A 151 -17.20 -4.72 -4.52
CA ARG A 151 -18.08 -3.82 -5.24
C ARG A 151 -19.52 -4.18 -4.95
N LEU A 152 -20.39 -3.17 -4.88
CA LEU A 152 -21.83 -3.32 -4.75
C LEU A 152 -22.49 -2.69 -5.95
N ASN A 153 -23.46 -3.38 -6.54
CA ASN A 153 -24.26 -2.85 -7.61
C ASN A 153 -25.74 -2.83 -7.22
N ARG A 154 -26.48 -1.77 -7.59
CA ARG A 154 -27.91 -1.67 -7.28
C ARG A 154 -28.80 -2.62 -8.09
N PHE A 155 -28.29 -3.27 -9.13
CA PHE A 155 -29.05 -4.24 -9.91
C PHE A 155 -28.83 -5.66 -9.44
N ASN A 156 -29.75 -6.56 -9.81
CA ASN A 156 -29.56 -8.00 -9.65
C ASN A 156 -28.70 -8.51 -10.81
N LEU A 157 -27.44 -8.81 -10.50
CA LEU A 157 -26.41 -9.25 -11.43
C LEU A 157 -26.01 -10.71 -11.18
N THR A 158 -26.86 -11.52 -10.52
CA THR A 158 -26.51 -12.90 -10.11
C THR A 158 -26.02 -13.79 -11.27
N ASN A 159 -26.43 -13.50 -12.50
CA ASN A 159 -26.03 -14.25 -13.70
C ASN A 159 -24.80 -13.65 -14.42
N ASP A 160 -24.27 -12.54 -13.92
CA ASP A 160 -23.16 -11.83 -14.52
C ASP A 160 -21.85 -12.20 -13.85
N THR A 161 -20.76 -11.87 -14.53
CA THR A 161 -19.40 -12.01 -14.01
C THR A 161 -18.56 -10.82 -14.46
N ALA A 162 -17.60 -10.41 -13.63
CA ALA A 162 -16.57 -9.47 -14.02
C ALA A 162 -15.23 -10.18 -14.28
N PRO A 163 -14.51 -9.85 -15.36
CA PRO A 163 -13.18 -10.41 -15.58
C PRO A 163 -12.19 -9.88 -14.53
N SER A 164 -11.21 -10.71 -14.16
CA SER A 164 -10.04 -10.28 -13.38
C SER A 164 -8.82 -11.13 -13.72
N PRO A 165 -7.59 -10.65 -13.45
CA PRO A 165 -6.37 -11.45 -13.56
C PRO A 165 -6.35 -12.68 -12.65
N TYR A 166 -7.23 -12.75 -11.67
CA TYR A 166 -7.33 -13.83 -10.68
C TYR A 166 -8.45 -14.84 -11.01
N GLY A 167 -9.14 -14.67 -12.13
CA GLY A 167 -10.30 -15.46 -12.53
C GLY A 167 -11.59 -14.64 -12.62
N ALA A 168 -12.68 -15.27 -13.06
CA ALA A 168 -13.98 -14.63 -13.14
C ALA A 168 -14.54 -14.32 -11.74
N VAL A 169 -14.93 -13.08 -11.51
CA VAL A 169 -15.56 -12.63 -10.26
C VAL A 169 -17.07 -12.70 -10.43
N HIS A 170 -17.72 -13.56 -9.65
CA HIS A 170 -19.16 -13.75 -9.68
C HIS A 170 -19.88 -12.79 -8.73
N TYR A 171 -21.09 -12.39 -9.12
CA TYR A 171 -21.96 -11.56 -8.29
C TYR A 171 -22.95 -12.43 -7.51
N ALA A 172 -23.29 -12.00 -6.30
CA ALA A 172 -24.42 -12.53 -5.53
C ALA A 172 -25.37 -11.39 -5.17
N ALA A 173 -26.67 -11.57 -5.42
CA ALA A 173 -27.69 -10.59 -5.08
C ALA A 173 -28.30 -10.86 -3.70
N PHE A 174 -28.50 -9.78 -2.94
CA PHE A 174 -29.01 -9.81 -1.57
C PHE A 174 -30.21 -8.90 -1.41
N ASN A 175 -31.18 -9.32 -0.58
CA ASN A 175 -32.30 -8.49 -0.20
C ASN A 175 -31.84 -7.47 0.85
N MET A 176 -31.92 -6.19 0.48
CA MET A 176 -31.46 -5.07 1.30
C MET A 176 -32.62 -4.35 2.02
N SER A 177 -33.87 -4.74 1.77
CA SER A 177 -35.03 -4.11 2.42
C SER A 177 -35.06 -4.30 3.93
N MET A 178 -34.45 -5.38 4.43
CA MET A 178 -34.25 -5.58 5.87
C MET A 178 -33.35 -4.50 6.51
N TRP A 179 -32.54 -3.82 5.70
CA TRP A 179 -31.59 -2.78 6.12
C TRP A 179 -32.06 -1.37 5.73
N GLY A 180 -33.35 -1.21 5.39
CA GLY A 180 -33.95 0.09 5.09
C GLY A 180 -33.82 0.54 3.63
N PHE A 181 -33.22 -0.27 2.74
CA PHE A 181 -33.13 0.05 1.31
C PHE A 181 -34.46 -0.24 0.60
N SER A 182 -34.87 0.64 -0.30
CA SER A 182 -36.16 0.55 -1.01
C SER A 182 -36.02 0.81 -2.51
N GLY A 183 -37.10 0.63 -3.26
CA GLY A 183 -37.11 0.85 -4.71
C GLY A 183 -36.10 -0.05 -5.44
N THR A 184 -35.29 0.55 -6.33
CA THR A 184 -34.26 -0.15 -7.11
C THR A 184 -33.11 -0.69 -6.28
N GLN A 185 -33.02 -0.34 -4.99
CA GLN A 185 -31.96 -0.81 -4.08
C GLN A 185 -32.45 -1.84 -3.07
N SER A 186 -33.73 -2.22 -3.14
CA SER A 186 -34.27 -3.33 -2.34
C SER A 186 -33.51 -4.64 -2.60
N THR A 187 -32.84 -4.77 -3.74
CA THR A 187 -31.90 -5.83 -4.06
C THR A 187 -30.58 -5.20 -4.50
N MET A 188 -29.46 -5.64 -3.94
CA MET A 188 -28.12 -5.22 -4.38
C MET A 188 -27.24 -6.44 -4.62
N SER A 189 -26.39 -6.39 -5.63
CA SER A 189 -25.41 -7.43 -5.91
C SER A 189 -24.04 -7.09 -5.36
N SER A 190 -23.36 -8.03 -4.71
CA SER A 190 -21.96 -7.89 -4.31
C SER A 190 -21.05 -8.81 -5.12
N SER A 191 -19.87 -8.32 -5.47
CA SER A 191 -18.78 -9.10 -6.06
C SER A 191 -17.44 -8.62 -5.50
N GLY A 192 -16.41 -9.48 -5.50
CA GLY A 192 -15.12 -9.06 -4.98
C GLY A 192 -14.02 -10.10 -5.01
N LEU A 193 -12.83 -9.65 -4.60
CA LEU A 193 -11.64 -10.47 -4.44
C LEU A 193 -11.29 -10.62 -2.96
N SER A 194 -11.00 -11.83 -2.50
CA SER A 194 -10.34 -12.09 -1.23
C SER A 194 -8.83 -12.06 -1.43
N CYS A 195 -8.17 -11.04 -0.89
CA CYS A 195 -6.75 -10.75 -1.06
C CYS A 195 -5.97 -10.88 0.25
N SER A 196 -4.76 -11.44 0.17
CA SER A 196 -3.79 -11.49 1.27
C SER A 196 -2.46 -10.90 0.83
N LEU A 197 -1.78 -10.23 1.77
CA LEU A 197 -0.43 -9.72 1.54
C LEU A 197 0.60 -10.76 1.98
N TYR A 198 1.65 -10.86 1.19
CA TYR A 198 2.81 -11.69 1.50
C TYR A 198 4.08 -10.86 1.44
N ARG A 199 4.97 -11.09 2.40
CA ARG A 199 6.25 -10.43 2.53
C ARG A 199 7.39 -11.41 2.30
N GLU A 200 8.38 -10.96 1.55
CA GLU A 200 9.68 -11.62 1.40
C GLU A 200 10.77 -10.68 1.89
N THR A 201 11.78 -11.22 2.54
CA THR A 201 12.96 -10.46 2.97
C THR A 201 14.05 -10.52 1.90
N GLY A 202 14.87 -9.47 1.84
CA GLY A 202 15.91 -9.36 0.84
C GLY A 202 16.83 -8.17 1.08
N SER A 203 17.52 -7.78 0.02
CA SER A 203 18.42 -6.64 0.02
C SER A 203 18.33 -5.82 -1.27
N LEU A 204 18.69 -4.55 -1.16
CA LEU A 204 18.73 -3.57 -2.23
C LEU A 204 20.14 -2.99 -2.34
N ASN A 205 20.56 -2.72 -3.57
CA ASN A 205 21.71 -1.89 -3.84
C ASN A 205 21.24 -0.52 -4.33
N TYR A 206 21.85 0.52 -3.80
CA TYR A 206 21.56 1.89 -4.15
C TYR A 206 22.79 2.55 -4.77
N VAL A 207 22.53 3.47 -5.69
CA VAL A 207 23.52 4.44 -6.18
C VAL A 207 22.91 5.84 -6.14
N ARG A 208 23.75 6.84 -5.96
CA ARG A 208 23.35 8.24 -6.14
C ARG A 208 24.26 8.96 -7.12
N SER A 209 23.71 9.94 -7.82
CA SER A 209 24.43 10.67 -8.86
C SER A 209 25.30 11.78 -8.27
N GLY A 210 26.49 11.45 -7.77
CA GLY A 210 27.56 12.39 -7.44
C GLY A 210 27.22 13.53 -6.45
N ASP A 211 28.19 14.41 -6.26
CA ASP A 211 28.47 15.19 -5.04
C ASP A 211 27.44 16.27 -4.65
N SER A 212 26.30 16.37 -5.36
CA SER A 212 25.25 17.35 -5.08
C SER A 212 23.83 16.76 -5.04
N ASN A 213 23.67 15.47 -5.32
CA ASN A 213 22.35 14.82 -5.31
C ASN A 213 22.21 13.92 -4.08
N THR A 214 21.19 14.19 -3.25
CA THR A 214 20.82 13.33 -2.12
C THR A 214 19.93 12.16 -2.55
N SER A 215 19.42 12.16 -3.79
CA SER A 215 18.50 11.13 -4.28
C SER A 215 19.21 9.80 -4.56
N TRP A 216 18.71 8.75 -3.94
CA TRP A 216 19.15 7.37 -4.12
C TRP A 216 18.28 6.63 -5.13
N THR A 217 18.91 5.87 -6.02
CA THR A 217 18.25 5.00 -7.00
C THR A 217 18.61 3.56 -6.75
N ILE A 218 17.61 2.67 -6.74
CA ILE A 218 17.82 1.22 -6.62
C ILE A 218 18.41 0.70 -7.95
N THR A 219 19.58 0.06 -7.91
CA THR A 219 20.21 -0.56 -9.09
C THR A 219 20.03 -2.06 -9.14
N ASN A 220 19.88 -2.70 -7.99
CA ASN A 220 19.68 -4.13 -7.88
C ASN A 220 18.79 -4.46 -6.69
N ALA A 221 17.99 -5.52 -6.83
CA ALA A 221 17.10 -6.01 -5.78
C ALA A 221 17.14 -7.55 -5.75
N SER A 222 17.43 -8.10 -4.57
CA SER A 222 17.55 -9.54 -4.35
C SER A 222 16.59 -9.96 -3.23
N PHE A 223 15.74 -10.95 -3.49
CA PHE A 223 14.75 -11.43 -2.52
C PHE A 223 14.76 -12.95 -2.45
N HIS A 224 14.62 -13.48 -1.24
CA HIS A 224 14.56 -14.93 -1.01
C HIS A 224 13.12 -15.42 -1.14
N ALA A 225 12.79 -16.08 -2.25
CA ALA A 225 11.44 -16.58 -2.53
C ALA A 225 10.95 -17.61 -1.49
N ASP A 226 11.86 -18.34 -0.87
CA ASP A 226 11.55 -19.40 0.09
C ASP A 226 11.02 -18.85 1.44
N ASN A 227 11.15 -17.54 1.70
CA ASN A 227 10.74 -16.89 2.94
C ASN A 227 9.48 -16.02 2.77
N ARG A 228 8.57 -16.43 1.88
CA ARG A 228 7.30 -15.74 1.66
C ARG A 228 6.34 -15.99 2.83
N THR A 229 6.14 -14.97 3.66
CA THR A 229 5.28 -15.04 4.85
C THR A 229 4.04 -14.17 4.69
N ARG A 230 2.90 -14.61 5.19
CA ARG A 230 1.66 -13.80 5.16
C ARG A 230 1.75 -12.68 6.20
N VAL A 231 1.35 -11.48 5.83
CA VAL A 231 1.39 -10.29 6.72
C VAL A 231 0.05 -9.54 6.70
N PRO A 232 -0.34 -8.90 7.81
CA PRO A 232 -1.56 -8.08 7.85
C PRO A 232 -1.38 -6.76 7.11
N SER A 233 -2.47 -6.24 6.53
CA SER A 233 -2.51 -4.87 6.02
C SER A 233 -2.77 -3.89 7.14
N LEU A 234 -1.91 -2.87 7.26
CA LEU A 234 -2.11 -1.76 8.20
C LEU A 234 -3.27 -0.84 7.80
N LEU A 235 -3.79 -0.95 6.58
CA LEU A 235 -4.96 -0.19 6.12
C LEU A 235 -6.20 -0.45 6.97
N TYR A 236 -6.31 -1.64 7.57
CA TYR A 236 -7.41 -2.01 8.47
C TYR A 236 -7.62 -0.99 9.59
N GLN A 237 -6.54 -0.51 10.21
CA GLN A 237 -6.61 0.44 11.34
C GLN A 237 -7.04 1.84 10.89
N TRP A 238 -6.79 2.18 9.63
CA TRP A 238 -7.00 3.53 9.10
C TRP A 238 -8.39 3.74 8.51
N GLN A 239 -9.14 2.66 8.29
CA GLN A 239 -10.42 2.73 7.61
C GLN A 239 -11.45 3.60 8.35
N THR A 240 -11.52 3.49 9.68
CA THR A 240 -12.37 4.34 10.52
C THR A 240 -11.66 5.62 10.95
N ASN A 241 -10.34 5.56 11.16
CA ASN A 241 -9.59 6.65 11.79
C ASN A 241 -9.39 7.87 10.88
N LEU A 242 -9.38 7.68 9.55
CA LEU A 242 -9.14 8.79 8.61
C LEU A 242 -10.38 9.62 8.28
N ASN A 243 -11.58 9.09 8.53
CA ASN A 243 -12.82 9.65 8.00
C ASN A 243 -12.71 10.00 6.48
N TYR A 244 -12.04 9.16 5.71
CA TYR A 244 -11.61 9.50 4.35
C TYR A 244 -12.76 9.46 3.34
N ARG A 245 -12.79 10.46 2.45
CA ARG A 245 -13.62 10.49 1.23
C ARG A 245 -12.73 10.85 0.04
N ALA A 246 -12.77 10.06 -1.03
CA ALA A 246 -11.97 10.34 -2.21
C ALA A 246 -12.51 11.59 -2.94
N PRO A 247 -11.66 12.52 -3.42
CA PRO A 247 -12.14 13.77 -4.03
C PRO A 247 -13.06 13.60 -5.25
N SER A 248 -12.94 12.49 -5.97
CA SER A 248 -13.74 12.16 -7.14
C SER A 248 -14.92 11.22 -6.84
N ALA A 249 -15.14 10.87 -5.57
CA ALA A 249 -16.16 9.92 -5.15
C ALA A 249 -17.12 10.55 -4.14
N ASN A 250 -18.42 10.33 -4.32
CA ASN A 250 -19.43 10.67 -3.31
C ASN A 250 -19.42 9.68 -2.13
N ASN A 251 -18.82 8.52 -2.36
CA ASN A 251 -18.80 7.38 -1.46
C ASN A 251 -17.69 7.50 -0.38
N PRO A 252 -18.02 7.35 0.91
CA PRO A 252 -17.02 7.34 1.98
C PRO A 252 -16.23 6.04 2.06
N GLY A 253 -15.07 6.13 2.71
CA GLY A 253 -14.15 5.02 2.95
C GLY A 253 -12.98 4.99 1.96
N ILE A 254 -12.06 4.06 2.18
CA ILE A 254 -10.83 3.93 1.37
C ILE A 254 -11.05 3.17 0.05
N GLY A 255 -12.17 2.44 -0.06
CA GLY A 255 -12.49 1.63 -1.23
C GLY A 255 -12.55 2.41 -2.54
N PRO A 256 -13.24 3.57 -2.61
CA PRO A 256 -13.31 4.37 -3.82
C PRO A 256 -11.94 4.86 -4.33
N ALA A 257 -11.03 5.27 -3.43
CA ALA A 257 -9.67 5.65 -3.84
C ALA A 257 -8.93 4.45 -4.43
N LEU A 258 -9.00 3.29 -3.76
CA LEU A 258 -8.32 2.08 -4.19
C LEU A 258 -8.90 1.46 -5.47
N CYS A 259 -10.19 1.63 -5.73
CA CYS A 259 -10.85 1.17 -6.95
C CYS A 259 -10.76 2.19 -8.10
N SER A 260 -10.12 3.35 -7.88
CA SER A 260 -10.01 4.38 -8.92
C SER A 260 -9.21 3.89 -10.13
N ARG A 261 -9.72 4.26 -11.31
CA ARG A 261 -9.22 3.80 -12.62
C ARG A 261 -8.34 4.81 -13.36
N GLY A 262 -7.99 5.94 -12.72
CA GLY A 262 -7.10 6.96 -13.31
C GLY A 262 -7.38 7.26 -14.79
N GLY A 263 -8.49 7.93 -15.11
CA GLY A 263 -8.74 8.55 -16.41
C GLY A 263 -8.82 7.66 -17.67
N GLY A 264 -8.82 6.33 -17.59
CA GLY A 264 -8.85 5.42 -18.76
C GLY A 264 -9.88 4.30 -18.68
N TYR A 265 -10.59 4.04 -19.79
CA TYR A 265 -11.62 3.00 -19.92
C TYR A 265 -10.97 1.67 -20.33
N TYR A 266 -10.67 0.76 -19.39
CA TYR A 266 -10.24 -0.62 -19.68
C TYR A 266 -10.76 -1.66 -18.66
N ASP A 267 -10.87 -2.90 -19.12
CA ASP A 267 -11.60 -4.08 -18.58
C ASP A 267 -11.10 -4.69 -17.26
N ASN A 268 -10.04 -4.18 -16.62
CA ASN A 268 -9.36 -4.86 -15.49
C ASN A 268 -9.57 -4.19 -14.11
N ALA A 269 -10.80 -3.75 -13.82
CA ALA A 269 -11.12 -3.01 -12.60
C ALA A 269 -10.64 -3.68 -11.29
N PHE A 270 -10.73 -5.01 -11.21
CA PHE A 270 -10.29 -5.76 -10.03
C PHE A 270 -8.77 -5.99 -9.96
N GLY A 271 -8.08 -6.02 -11.11
CA GLY A 271 -6.62 -6.07 -11.14
C GLY A 271 -6.01 -4.78 -10.60
N ASP A 272 -6.49 -3.64 -11.08
CA ASP A 272 -6.06 -2.33 -10.60
C ASP A 272 -6.39 -2.13 -9.12
N TYR A 273 -7.57 -2.59 -8.68
CA TYR A 273 -7.95 -2.56 -7.27
C TYR A 273 -6.95 -3.35 -6.39
N ALA A 274 -6.55 -4.55 -6.82
CA ALA A 274 -5.57 -5.35 -6.09
C ALA A 274 -4.18 -4.68 -6.05
N LEU A 275 -3.73 -4.09 -7.16
CA LEU A 275 -2.44 -3.38 -7.24
C LEU A 275 -2.43 -2.09 -6.41
N ASN A 276 -3.51 -1.31 -6.46
CA ASN A 276 -3.68 -0.12 -5.62
C ASN A 276 -3.72 -0.51 -4.13
N PHE A 277 -4.42 -1.59 -3.77
CA PHE A 277 -4.42 -2.12 -2.41
C PHE A 277 -3.03 -2.55 -1.95
N LEU A 278 -2.26 -3.22 -2.81
CA LEU A 278 -0.87 -3.60 -2.53
C LEU A 278 0.01 -2.38 -2.29
N TYR A 279 -0.02 -1.42 -3.22
CA TYR A 279 0.77 -0.20 -3.11
C TYR A 279 0.41 0.61 -1.88
N ALA A 280 -0.87 0.84 -1.63
CA ALA A 280 -1.33 1.56 -0.45
C ALA A 280 -0.91 0.85 0.84
N SER A 281 -1.02 -0.49 0.90
CA SER A 281 -0.58 -1.24 2.07
C SER A 281 0.92 -1.12 2.32
N GLY A 282 1.73 -1.14 1.26
CA GLY A 282 3.18 -0.92 1.35
C GLY A 282 3.54 0.49 1.80
N GLU A 283 2.94 1.51 1.18
CA GLU A 283 3.18 2.90 1.54
C GLU A 283 2.74 3.23 2.97
N VAL A 284 1.61 2.69 3.45
CA VAL A 284 1.22 2.86 4.85
C VAL A 284 2.22 2.21 5.81
N GLN A 285 2.80 1.06 5.47
CA GLN A 285 3.91 0.49 6.25
C GLN A 285 5.13 1.41 6.26
N ARG A 286 5.52 1.94 5.09
CA ARG A 286 6.65 2.88 4.96
C ARG A 286 6.43 4.16 5.76
N ILE A 287 5.28 4.83 5.60
CA ILE A 287 4.94 6.07 6.32
C ILE A 287 4.98 5.84 7.84
N THR A 288 4.38 4.74 8.30
CA THR A 288 4.38 4.39 9.73
C THR A 288 5.80 4.15 10.25
N TYR A 289 6.63 3.47 9.46
CA TYR A 289 8.04 3.20 9.78
C TYR A 289 8.88 4.49 9.86
N GLU A 290 8.73 5.40 8.89
CA GLU A 290 9.41 6.71 8.87
C GLU A 290 9.13 7.51 10.14
N VAL A 291 7.84 7.58 10.54
CA VAL A 291 7.44 8.32 11.74
C VAL A 291 7.93 7.63 13.02
N ALA A 292 7.89 6.30 13.10
CA ALA A 292 8.43 5.55 14.24
C ALA A 292 9.93 5.78 14.41
N ALA A 293 10.71 5.60 13.34
CA ALA A 293 12.16 5.74 13.37
C ALA A 293 12.64 7.16 13.66
N SER A 294 11.84 8.19 13.33
CA SER A 294 12.17 9.59 13.66
C SER A 294 12.08 9.94 15.14
N THR A 295 11.56 9.04 16.00
CA THR A 295 11.32 9.34 17.41
C THR A 295 12.16 8.49 18.36
N ALA A 296 12.90 9.18 19.22
CA ALA A 296 13.71 8.59 20.31
C ALA A 296 12.87 7.84 21.38
N ASN A 297 11.54 7.83 21.24
CA ASN A 297 10.57 7.32 22.22
C ASN A 297 9.94 5.96 21.86
N THR A 298 10.42 5.26 20.82
CA THR A 298 9.94 3.92 20.41
C THR A 298 10.29 2.78 21.39
N THR A 299 10.52 3.10 22.66
CA THR A 299 11.16 2.23 23.65
C THR A 299 10.27 1.12 24.23
N ARG A 300 8.96 1.10 23.98
CA ARG A 300 8.06 0.03 24.49
C ARG A 300 7.64 -1.03 23.48
N ASN A 301 7.59 -0.69 22.19
CA ASN A 301 7.41 -1.62 21.08
C ASN A 301 8.20 -1.07 19.88
N PRO A 302 9.48 -1.40 19.72
CA PRO A 302 10.18 -1.06 18.49
C PRO A 302 9.44 -1.70 17.32
N ALA A 303 9.38 -1.04 16.16
CA ALA A 303 8.94 -1.71 14.95
C ALA A 303 9.77 -2.99 14.80
N GLU A 304 9.13 -4.14 14.52
CA GLU A 304 9.78 -5.46 14.36
C GLU A 304 10.87 -5.48 13.25
N PHE A 305 11.11 -4.34 12.61
CA PHE A 305 12.02 -4.12 11.50
C PHE A 305 13.16 -3.14 11.84
N PHE A 306 13.37 -2.79 13.12
CA PHE A 306 14.52 -1.99 13.55
C PHE A 306 15.76 -2.87 13.69
N TYR A 307 16.66 -2.81 12.71
CA TYR A 307 17.94 -3.50 12.75
C TYR A 307 19.06 -2.45 12.78
N PRO A 308 19.85 -2.34 13.87
CA PRO A 308 21.07 -1.55 13.81
C PRO A 308 22.02 -2.19 12.80
N LEU A 309 22.31 -1.47 11.71
CA LEU A 309 23.23 -1.94 10.68
C LEU A 309 24.62 -1.40 10.97
N SER A 310 25.59 -2.30 10.95
CA SER A 310 27.01 -1.95 10.92
C SER A 310 27.50 -2.09 9.49
N GLY A 311 28.02 -1.00 8.92
CA GLY A 311 28.58 -0.97 7.57
C GLY A 311 30.10 -0.98 7.60
N THR A 312 30.72 -1.61 6.62
CA THR A 312 32.16 -1.49 6.34
C THR A 312 32.36 -0.58 5.13
N GLY A 313 33.03 0.55 5.32
CA GLY A 313 33.37 1.46 4.22
C GLY A 313 34.54 0.93 3.39
N SER A 314 34.46 1.09 2.07
CA SER A 314 35.57 0.84 1.16
C SER A 314 35.77 2.06 0.24
N GLU A 315 36.99 2.57 0.15
CA GLU A 315 37.37 3.66 -0.74
C GLU A 315 38.03 3.08 -2.00
N GLN A 316 37.55 3.46 -3.18
CA GLN A 316 38.20 3.11 -4.44
C GLN A 316 39.15 4.22 -4.87
N HIS A 317 40.46 3.95 -4.78
CA HIS A 317 41.48 4.85 -5.33
C HIS A 317 41.73 4.52 -6.81
N TYR A 318 41.38 5.45 -7.69
CA TYR A 318 41.72 5.35 -9.11
C TYR A 318 43.08 6.00 -9.36
N ARG A 319 44.06 5.21 -9.79
CA ARG A 319 45.31 5.75 -10.36
C ARG A 319 45.14 5.88 -11.87
N ILE A 320 44.87 7.09 -12.34
CA ILE A 320 45.00 7.39 -13.76
C ILE A 320 46.49 7.35 -14.08
N THR A 321 46.92 6.32 -14.81
CA THR A 321 48.27 6.29 -15.37
C THR A 321 48.16 6.87 -16.77
N PRO A 322 48.59 8.12 -17.01
CA PRO A 322 48.64 8.63 -18.37
C PRO A 322 49.56 7.72 -19.18
N HIS A 323 48.99 7.04 -20.18
CA HIS A 323 49.80 6.34 -21.15
C HIS A 323 50.60 7.41 -21.87
N LYS A 324 51.92 7.48 -21.64
CA LYS A 324 52.80 8.22 -22.55
C LYS A 324 52.55 7.61 -23.93
N LEU A 325 52.00 8.41 -24.83
CA LEU A 325 52.14 8.15 -26.26
C LEU A 325 53.65 8.03 -26.49
N TYR A 326 54.08 6.83 -26.82
CA TYR A 326 55.43 6.57 -27.27
C TYR A 326 55.59 7.37 -28.56
N ASP A 327 56.30 8.50 -28.49
CA ASP A 327 56.83 9.16 -29.67
C ASP A 327 58.02 8.31 -30.15
N PRO A 328 57.91 7.58 -31.27
CA PRO A 328 58.99 6.76 -31.77
C PRO A 328 60.11 7.61 -32.40
N GLU A 329 59.95 8.93 -32.51
CA GLU A 329 60.95 9.84 -33.04
C GLU A 329 61.60 10.65 -31.91
N GLY A 330 62.58 10.05 -31.24
CA GLY A 330 63.40 10.71 -30.23
C GLY A 330 64.16 11.93 -30.76
N LYS A 331 63.49 13.09 -30.81
CA LYS A 331 64.11 14.40 -30.93
C LYS A 331 64.02 15.12 -29.59
N ALA A 332 65.15 15.13 -28.89
CA ALA A 332 65.34 15.98 -27.72
C ALA A 332 65.09 17.46 -28.08
N PRO A 333 64.44 18.25 -27.21
CA PRO A 333 64.36 19.69 -27.41
C PRO A 333 65.77 20.28 -27.33
N ALA A 334 66.18 20.96 -28.40
CA ALA A 334 67.44 21.69 -28.44
C ALA A 334 67.44 22.78 -27.36
N ARG A 335 68.47 22.77 -26.51
CA ARG A 335 68.88 23.92 -25.71
C ARG A 335 69.44 24.97 -26.66
N ASP A 336 68.78 26.12 -26.73
CA ASP A 336 69.38 27.34 -27.28
C ASP A 336 70.00 28.11 -26.09
N GLU A 337 71.31 27.96 -25.93
CA GLU A 337 72.15 28.85 -25.12
C GLU A 337 73.01 29.66 -26.10
N GLY A 338 72.81 30.97 -26.16
CA GLY A 338 73.70 31.84 -26.92
C GLY A 338 73.30 33.32 -27.02
N ALA A 339 73.94 34.12 -26.14
CA ALA A 339 74.31 35.54 -26.26
C ALA A 339 73.23 36.64 -26.25
#